data_AF-A0A9C8GHM7-F1
#
_entry.id   AF-A0A9C8GHM7-F1
#
_cell.length_a   1.000
_cell.length_b   1.000
_cell.length_c   1.000
_cell.angle_alpha   90.00
_cell.angle_beta   90.00
_cell.angle_gamma   90.00
#
_symmetry.space_group_name_H-M   'P 1'
#
loop_
_entity.id
_entity.type
_entity.pdbx_description
1 polymer ?
#
loop_
_entity_poly.entity_id
_entity_poly.type
_entity_poly.pdbx_seq_one_letter_code
_entity_poly.pdbx_strand_id
1 'polypeptide(L)'
;GGEHVISDEVWPGGELVERLAGDVRLYRLADRSGRAWVLHTARQVPPGEMLAMLSDPDFDPATEVLVEMVVDHRVPDDSAGGGDATLVLRDAPNRVTIHADLVSAGYLVLADTWYPGWRARVDGVPLEILRANHAFRAVWLEAGQHTVEMVYRPASVLAGGAISLVTLLLFLGGIVSTCLWRRGKRV
;
A
#
# COMPACT_ATOMS: atom_id res chain seq x y z
N GLY A 1 -16.42 -10.14 4.76
CA GLY A 1 -15.53 -11.22 5.24
C GLY A 1 -14.63 -10.59 6.27
N GLY A 2 -14.87 -10.88 7.55
CA GLY A 2 -14.05 -10.34 8.64
C GLY A 2 -12.89 -11.30 8.94
N GLU A 3 -11.83 -10.78 9.56
CA GLU A 3 -10.80 -11.63 10.15
C GLU A 3 -11.38 -12.40 11.33
N HIS A 4 -11.04 -13.69 11.39
CA HIS A 4 -11.44 -14.57 12.45
C HIS A 4 -10.21 -15.02 13.23
N VAL A 5 -10.30 -14.96 14.55
CA VAL A 5 -9.26 -15.47 15.45
C VAL A 5 -9.83 -16.66 16.20
N ILE A 6 -9.07 -17.75 16.22
CA ILE A 6 -9.38 -18.93 17.02
C ILE A 6 -8.48 -18.86 18.26
N SER A 7 -9.09 -18.81 19.43
CA SER A 7 -8.37 -18.78 20.71
C SER A 7 -9.12 -19.62 21.75
N ASP A 8 -8.37 -20.27 22.63
CA ASP A 8 -8.85 -20.91 23.85
C ASP A 8 -9.10 -19.91 24.99
N GLU A 9 -8.63 -18.66 24.87
CA GLU A 9 -8.80 -17.57 25.82
C GLU A 9 -9.85 -16.54 25.40
N VAL A 10 -10.21 -15.61 26.31
CA VAL A 10 -11.11 -14.49 25.98
C VAL A 10 -10.32 -13.44 25.19
N TRP A 11 -10.68 -13.22 23.93
CA TRP A 11 -10.00 -12.20 23.12
C TRP A 11 -10.61 -10.80 23.34
N PRO A 12 -9.83 -9.80 23.82
CA PRO A 12 -10.35 -8.46 24.07
C PRO A 12 -10.75 -7.77 22.75
N GLY A 13 -11.99 -7.31 22.67
CA GLY A 13 -12.53 -6.60 21.50
C GLY A 13 -12.95 -7.47 20.32
N GLY A 14 -12.94 -8.80 20.47
CA GLY A 14 -13.52 -9.72 19.48
C GLY A 14 -15.00 -9.97 19.72
N GLU A 15 -15.82 -9.93 18.66
CA GLU A 15 -17.21 -10.41 18.70
C GLU A 15 -17.19 -11.95 18.62
N LEU A 16 -17.65 -12.64 19.67
CA LEU A 16 -17.71 -14.11 19.65
C LEU A 16 -18.69 -14.57 18.56
N VAL A 17 -18.18 -15.29 17.56
CA VAL A 17 -18.98 -15.87 16.47
C VAL A 17 -19.53 -17.21 16.90
N GLU A 18 -18.66 -18.09 17.41
CA GLU A 18 -19.03 -19.47 17.73
C GLU A 18 -18.08 -20.06 18.78
N ARG A 19 -18.58 -20.99 19.59
CA ARG A 19 -17.74 -21.88 20.42
C ARG A 19 -17.58 -23.21 19.69
N LEU A 20 -16.33 -23.54 19.37
CA LEU A 20 -15.96 -24.83 18.80
C LEU A 20 -15.82 -25.88 19.92
N ALA A 21 -15.74 -27.16 19.57
CA ALA A 21 -15.64 -28.22 20.55
C ALA A 21 -14.43 -28.04 21.51
N GLY A 22 -14.68 -28.10 22.82
CA GLY A 22 -13.71 -27.78 23.87
C GLY A 22 -13.82 -26.33 24.36
N ASP A 23 -12.70 -25.73 24.77
CA ASP A 23 -12.61 -24.31 25.18
C ASP A 23 -12.31 -23.35 24.01
N VAL A 24 -12.32 -23.87 22.79
CA VAL A 24 -11.95 -23.12 21.59
C VAL A 24 -13.07 -22.18 21.18
N ARG A 25 -12.74 -20.90 21.02
CA ARG A 25 -13.66 -19.81 20.67
C ARG A 25 -13.23 -19.16 19.36
N LEU A 26 -14.20 -18.97 18.47
CA LEU A 26 -14.04 -18.24 17.22
C LEU A 26 -14.54 -16.81 17.43
N TYR A 27 -13.64 -15.83 17.34
CA TYR A 27 -13.98 -14.42 17.40
C TYR A 27 -13.90 -13.80 16.01
N ARG A 28 -14.88 -12.97 15.67
CA ARG A 28 -14.84 -12.02 14.56
C ARG A 28 -14.31 -10.73 15.11
N LEU A 29 -13.20 -10.28 14.56
CA LEU A 29 -12.70 -8.95 14.90
C LEU A 29 -13.61 -7.94 14.20
N ALA A 30 -14.13 -6.97 14.96
CA ALA A 30 -14.77 -5.80 14.38
C ALA A 30 -13.76 -5.16 13.43
N ASP A 31 -14.18 -4.98 12.18
CA ASP A 31 -13.40 -4.59 11.00
C ASP A 31 -12.28 -3.59 11.33
N ARG A 32 -11.15 -4.12 11.81
CA ARG A 32 -9.91 -3.40 11.79
C ARG A 32 -9.46 -3.61 10.38
N SER A 33 -9.31 -2.53 9.63
CA SER A 33 -8.79 -2.53 8.27
C SER A 33 -7.40 -3.18 8.12
N GLY A 34 -6.82 -3.74 9.21
CA GLY A 34 -5.86 -4.85 9.33
C GLY A 34 -4.45 -4.49 8.89
N ARG A 35 -4.40 -3.81 7.75
CA ARG A 35 -3.24 -3.27 7.07
C ARG A 35 -3.36 -1.78 6.77
N ALA A 36 -4.52 -1.13 6.96
CA ALA A 36 -4.65 0.31 6.76
C ALA A 36 -5.22 1.02 7.99
N TRP A 37 -4.76 2.22 8.28
CA TRP A 37 -5.26 3.07 9.37
C TRP A 37 -4.95 4.54 9.08
N VAL A 38 -5.57 5.45 9.85
CA VAL A 38 -5.35 6.89 9.72
C VAL A 38 -4.64 7.41 10.97
N LEU A 39 -3.62 8.23 10.78
CA LEU A 39 -2.92 8.95 11.84
C LEU A 39 -2.94 10.45 11.54
N HIS A 40 -3.12 11.28 12.56
CA HIS A 40 -3.25 12.73 12.38
C HIS A 40 -1.94 13.48 12.63
N THR A 41 -1.00 12.83 13.31
CA THR A 41 0.31 13.39 13.64
C THR A 41 1.38 12.73 12.78
N ALA A 42 2.24 13.54 12.17
CA ALA A 42 3.42 13.05 11.47
C ALA A 42 4.68 13.78 11.90
N ARG A 43 5.78 13.05 11.92
CA ARG A 43 7.13 13.58 12.13
C ARG A 43 8.00 13.28 10.94
N GLN A 44 8.63 14.31 10.41
CA GLN A 44 9.61 14.14 9.35
C GLN A 44 10.88 13.53 9.92
N VAL A 45 11.36 12.44 9.32
CA VAL A 45 12.62 11.81 9.71
C VAL A 45 13.43 11.48 8.47
N PRO A 46 14.69 11.93 8.36
CA PRO A 46 15.56 11.56 7.25
C PRO A 46 15.72 10.03 7.10
N PRO A 47 15.91 9.50 5.88
CA PRO A 47 16.00 8.05 5.65
C PRO A 47 17.06 7.33 6.49
N GLY A 48 18.18 8.01 6.79
CA GLY A 48 19.28 7.46 7.59
C GLY A 48 18.99 7.35 9.09
N GLU A 49 18.01 8.09 9.59
CA GLU A 49 17.65 8.17 11.01
C GLU A 49 16.35 7.41 11.33
N MET A 50 15.57 7.06 10.29
CA MET A 50 14.27 6.42 10.41
C MET A 50 14.27 5.17 11.30
N LEU A 51 15.24 4.27 11.12
CA LEU A 51 15.30 3.03 11.90
C LEU A 51 15.62 3.29 13.39
N ALA A 52 16.44 4.31 13.67
CA ALA A 52 16.75 4.72 15.02
C ALA A 52 15.51 5.32 15.70
N MET A 53 14.77 6.17 14.99
CA MET A 53 13.52 6.78 15.49
C MET A 53 12.40 5.77 15.72
N LEU A 54 12.31 4.71 14.91
CA LEU A 54 11.36 3.61 15.16
C LEU A 54 11.67 2.82 16.45
N SER A 55 12.91 2.89 16.93
CA SER A 55 13.34 2.22 18.17
C SER A 55 13.33 3.17 19.38
N ASP A 56 12.93 4.42 19.17
CA ASP A 56 12.87 5.43 20.22
C ASP A 56 11.70 5.12 21.17
N PRO A 57 11.93 5.02 22.49
CA PRO A 57 10.86 4.79 23.46
C PRO A 57 9.81 5.91 23.51
N ASP A 58 10.12 7.11 23.04
CA ASP A 58 9.18 8.23 22.96
C ASP A 58 8.31 8.21 21.68
N PHE A 59 8.58 7.28 20.76
CA PHE A 59 7.78 7.11 19.54
C PHE A 59 6.65 6.11 19.76
N ASP A 60 5.41 6.57 19.56
CA ASP A 60 4.21 5.72 19.60
C ASP A 60 3.62 5.52 18.18
N PRO A 61 3.79 4.33 17.57
CA PRO A 61 3.29 4.06 16.22
C PRO A 61 1.75 4.00 16.13
N ALA A 62 1.05 3.98 17.27
CA ALA A 62 -0.42 4.01 17.29
C ALA A 62 -0.99 5.42 17.12
N THR A 63 -0.18 6.47 17.33
CA THR A 63 -0.63 7.87 17.35
C THR A 63 0.16 8.78 16.40
N GLU A 64 1.37 8.38 16.01
CA GLU A 64 2.26 9.16 15.16
C GLU A 64 2.82 8.33 14.00
N VAL A 65 2.93 8.95 12.82
CA VAL A 65 3.62 8.36 11.65
C VAL A 65 4.94 9.06 11.39
N LEU A 66 6.01 8.29 11.20
CA LEU A 66 7.28 8.83 10.73
C LEU A 66 7.29 8.82 9.20
N VAL A 67 7.56 9.96 8.57
CA VAL A 67 7.60 10.10 7.10
C VAL A 67 8.94 10.65 6.64
N GLU A 68 9.46 10.14 5.51
CA GLU A 68 10.73 10.65 4.97
C GLU A 68 10.64 12.10 4.46
N MET A 69 9.46 12.48 3.97
CA MET A 69 9.16 13.82 3.49
C MET A 69 7.78 14.24 4.01
N VAL A 70 7.67 15.45 4.53
CA VAL A 70 6.37 16.07 4.81
C VAL A 70 5.93 16.80 3.55
N VAL A 71 4.75 16.45 3.05
CA VAL A 71 4.06 17.30 2.07
C VAL A 71 3.52 18.50 2.84
N ASP A 72 3.78 19.70 2.35
CA ASP A 72 3.45 20.97 3.00
C ASP A 72 1.92 21.18 3.00
N HIS A 73 1.24 20.39 3.83
CA HIS A 73 -0.17 20.43 4.11
C HIS A 73 -0.27 20.70 5.59
N ARG A 74 -0.30 21.99 5.94
CA ARG A 74 -0.54 22.44 7.31
C ARG A 74 -1.83 21.78 7.80
N VAL A 75 -1.67 20.88 8.78
CA VAL A 75 -2.75 20.43 9.65
C VAL A 75 -3.32 21.70 10.32
N PRO A 76 -4.61 22.04 10.16
CA PRO A 76 -5.23 22.99 11.06
C PRO A 76 -5.14 22.39 12.47
N ASP A 77 -4.58 23.15 13.43
CA ASP A 77 -4.28 22.76 14.82
C ASP A 77 -5.45 22.10 15.60
N ASP A 78 -6.65 22.09 15.05
CA ASP A 78 -7.88 21.63 15.69
C ASP A 78 -8.18 20.12 15.54
N SER A 79 -7.27 19.31 14.96
CA SER A 79 -7.51 17.87 14.77
C SER A 79 -7.13 17.02 15.99
N ALA A 80 -7.64 17.40 17.17
CA ALA A 80 -7.58 16.59 18.37
C ALA A 80 -8.69 15.54 18.33
N GLY A 81 -8.36 14.30 17.95
CA GLY A 81 -9.29 13.19 18.12
C GLY A 81 -8.92 11.99 17.26
N GLY A 82 -8.29 10.99 17.88
CA GLY A 82 -8.29 9.63 17.33
C GLY A 82 -9.72 9.10 17.37
N GLY A 83 -10.40 9.12 16.23
CA GLY A 83 -11.78 8.64 16.15
C GLY A 83 -12.42 8.91 14.80
N ASP A 84 -12.87 7.83 14.17
CA ASP A 84 -13.72 7.76 12.98
C ASP A 84 -13.07 8.13 11.64
N ALA A 85 -12.20 7.22 11.19
CA ALA A 85 -12.05 6.96 9.76
C ALA A 85 -12.68 5.61 9.42
N THR A 86 -13.61 5.57 8.46
CA THR A 86 -14.11 4.30 7.93
C THR A 86 -13.32 3.94 6.68
N LEU A 87 -12.68 2.77 6.69
CA LEU A 87 -11.82 2.32 5.60
C LEU A 87 -12.37 1.03 4.99
N VAL A 88 -12.54 1.01 3.67
CA VAL A 88 -12.92 -0.19 2.92
C VAL A 88 -11.83 -0.49 1.90
N LEU A 89 -11.11 -1.59 2.12
CA LEU A 89 -10.03 -2.03 1.24
C LEU A 89 -10.51 -2.99 0.15
N ARG A 90 -9.95 -2.85 -1.05
CA ARG A 90 -10.08 -3.80 -2.15
C ARG A 90 -8.71 -4.08 -2.76
N ASP A 91 -8.29 -5.33 -2.67
CA ASP A 91 -7.02 -5.80 -3.22
C ASP A 91 -7.18 -6.39 -4.61
N ALA A 92 -6.22 -6.08 -5.47
CA ALA A 92 -5.97 -6.72 -6.76
C ALA A 92 -4.45 -6.91 -6.94
N PRO A 93 -3.99 -7.81 -7.84
CA PRO A 93 -2.58 -8.23 -7.89
C PRO A 93 -1.55 -7.11 -8.00
N ASN A 94 -1.89 -5.97 -8.62
CA ASN A 94 -1.01 -4.82 -8.81
C ASN A 94 -1.68 -3.50 -8.40
N ARG A 95 -2.77 -3.56 -7.64
CA ARG A 95 -3.58 -2.40 -7.29
C ARG A 95 -4.25 -2.61 -5.94
N VAL A 96 -4.16 -1.59 -5.10
CA VAL A 96 -4.96 -1.48 -3.88
C VAL A 96 -5.87 -0.28 -4.04
N THR A 97 -7.16 -0.46 -3.80
CA THR A 97 -8.13 0.64 -3.72
C THR A 97 -8.66 0.73 -2.29
N ILE A 98 -8.63 1.92 -1.73
CA ILE A 98 -9.12 2.21 -0.38
C ILE A 98 -10.19 3.29 -0.52
N HIS A 99 -11.41 2.98 -0.09
CA HIS A 99 -12.41 4.01 0.17
C HIS A 99 -12.26 4.45 1.61
N ALA A 100 -12.05 5.74 1.81
CA ALA A 100 -11.79 6.32 3.11
C ALA A 100 -12.82 7.42 3.37
N ASP A 101 -13.47 7.37 4.54
CA ASP A 101 -14.35 8.43 5.02
C ASP A 101 -13.73 8.97 6.31
N LEU A 102 -13.12 10.16 6.24
CA LEU A 102 -12.34 10.77 7.32
C LEU A 102 -13.13 11.90 7.97
N VAL A 103 -13.31 11.85 9.28
CA VAL A 103 -13.88 12.98 10.04
C VAL A 103 -12.93 14.19 10.08
N SER A 104 -11.62 13.94 10.10
CA SER A 104 -10.57 14.97 10.09
C SER A 104 -9.44 14.58 9.15
N ALA A 105 -8.71 15.58 8.65
CA ALA A 105 -7.57 15.36 7.76
C ALA A 105 -6.48 14.52 8.44
N GLY A 106 -5.76 13.70 7.66
CA GLY A 106 -4.76 12.80 8.21
C GLY A 106 -4.00 11.99 7.18
N TYR A 107 -3.05 11.22 7.69
CA TYR A 107 -2.23 10.28 6.92
C TYR A 107 -2.91 8.91 6.91
N LEU A 108 -3.41 8.52 5.75
CA LEU A 108 -3.79 7.13 5.50
C LEU A 108 -2.52 6.31 5.30
N VAL A 109 -2.22 5.46 6.27
CA VAL A 109 -1.09 4.53 6.24
C VAL A 109 -1.58 3.16 5.80
N LEU A 110 -0.82 2.52 4.93
CA LEU A 110 -1.01 1.16 4.45
C LEU A 110 0.27 0.36 4.73
N ALA A 111 0.17 -0.68 5.56
CA ALA A 111 1.21 -1.62 5.96
C ALA A 111 1.62 -2.60 4.85
N ASP A 112 1.80 -2.06 3.64
CA ASP A 112 2.41 -2.75 2.53
C ASP A 112 3.75 -2.10 2.21
N THR A 113 4.71 -2.92 1.80
CA THR A 113 6.07 -2.47 1.51
C THR A 113 6.10 -1.39 0.44
N TRP A 114 6.65 -0.24 0.79
CA TRP A 114 7.01 0.83 -0.13
C TRP A 114 8.11 0.34 -1.07
N TYR A 115 7.93 0.57 -2.36
CA TYR A 115 8.91 0.23 -3.39
C TYR A 115 8.82 1.23 -4.56
N PRO A 116 9.94 1.57 -5.21
CA PRO A 116 9.91 2.44 -6.39
C PRO A 116 8.99 1.88 -7.49
N GLY A 117 8.10 2.71 -8.01
CA GLY A 117 7.17 2.34 -9.09
C GLY A 117 5.71 2.19 -8.66
N TRP A 118 5.39 2.30 -7.37
CA TRP A 118 4.04 2.59 -6.93
C TRP A 118 3.62 4.01 -7.31
N ARG A 119 2.36 4.18 -7.69
CA ARG A 119 1.73 5.48 -7.97
C ARG A 119 0.41 5.56 -7.25
N ALA A 120 0.16 6.65 -6.53
CA ALA A 120 -1.14 6.90 -5.91
C ALA A 120 -1.99 7.87 -6.74
N ARG A 121 -3.30 7.71 -6.60
CA ARG A 121 -4.28 8.71 -6.99
C ARG A 121 -5.27 8.87 -5.86
N VAL A 122 -5.64 10.10 -5.54
CA VAL A 122 -6.73 10.42 -4.63
C VAL A 122 -7.80 11.12 -5.47
N ASP A 123 -8.99 10.53 -5.51
CA ASP A 123 -10.12 11.03 -6.30
C ASP A 123 -9.78 11.25 -7.78
N GLY A 124 -8.93 10.36 -8.32
CA GLY A 124 -8.46 10.40 -9.70
C GLY A 124 -7.27 11.32 -9.96
N VAL A 125 -6.90 12.20 -9.00
CA VAL A 125 -5.77 13.10 -9.11
C VAL A 125 -4.48 12.39 -8.67
N PRO A 126 -3.39 12.40 -9.47
CA PRO A 126 -2.12 11.83 -9.05
C PRO A 126 -1.58 12.47 -7.78
N LEU A 127 -1.21 11.64 -6.81
CA LEU A 127 -0.59 12.06 -5.56
C LEU A 127 0.68 11.25 -5.30
N GLU A 128 1.65 11.88 -4.65
CA GLU A 128 2.88 11.21 -4.24
C GLU A 128 2.62 10.26 -3.06
N ILE A 129 3.28 9.09 -3.09
CA ILE A 129 3.24 8.13 -1.98
C ILE A 129 4.42 8.42 -1.06
N LEU A 130 4.11 8.71 0.20
CA LEU A 130 5.09 8.87 1.25
C LEU A 130 5.58 7.51 1.74
N ARG A 131 6.88 7.42 1.99
CA ARG A 131 7.46 6.31 2.72
C ARG A 131 7.30 6.57 4.21
N ALA A 132 6.44 5.77 4.83
CA ALA A 132 6.09 5.86 6.25
C ALA A 132 6.75 4.73 7.04
N ASN A 133 7.14 4.98 8.29
CA ASN A 133 7.66 3.99 9.24
C ASN A 133 8.68 3.03 8.59
N HIS A 134 9.62 3.59 7.82
CA HIS A 134 10.65 2.89 7.03
C HIS A 134 10.16 1.98 5.88
N ALA A 135 8.99 1.36 5.97
CA ALA A 135 8.57 0.34 5.01
C ALA A 135 7.14 0.51 4.50
N PHE A 136 6.32 1.33 5.14
CA PHE A 136 4.91 1.48 4.79
C PHE A 136 4.68 2.58 3.77
N ARG A 137 3.49 2.55 3.17
CA ARG A 137 3.03 3.57 2.23
C ARG A 137 2.06 4.48 2.96
N ALA A 138 2.18 5.78 2.77
CA ALA A 138 1.22 6.72 3.30
C ALA A 138 0.82 7.76 2.25
N VAL A 139 -0.39 8.29 2.37
CA VAL A 139 -0.87 9.44 1.63
C VAL A 139 -1.58 10.40 2.59
N TRP A 140 -1.43 11.70 2.35
CA TRP A 140 -2.22 12.71 3.05
C TRP A 140 -3.60 12.80 2.42
N LEU A 141 -4.64 12.87 3.27
CA LEU A 141 -6.02 13.07 2.89
C LEU A 141 -6.62 14.22 3.70
N GLU A 142 -7.50 14.99 3.06
CA GLU A 142 -8.32 15.96 3.79
C GLU A 142 -9.49 15.26 4.50
N ALA A 143 -10.29 16.02 5.24
CA ALA A 143 -11.51 15.49 5.81
C ALA A 143 -12.54 15.23 4.71
N GLY A 144 -13.29 14.13 4.82
CA GLY A 144 -14.33 13.73 3.90
C GLY A 144 -14.09 12.38 3.25
N GLN A 145 -14.83 12.15 2.17
CA GLN A 145 -14.83 10.89 1.44
C GLN A 145 -13.83 10.91 0.29
N HIS A 146 -12.93 9.95 0.30
CA HIS A 146 -11.86 9.81 -0.68
C HIS A 146 -11.80 8.40 -1.25
N THR A 147 -11.45 8.30 -2.53
CA THR A 147 -11.05 7.05 -3.16
C THR A 147 -9.55 7.10 -3.47
N VAL A 148 -8.79 6.31 -2.72
CA VAL A 148 -7.34 6.20 -2.88
C VAL A 148 -7.03 4.96 -3.70
N GLU A 149 -6.37 5.15 -4.85
CA GLU A 149 -5.89 4.05 -5.69
C GLU A 149 -4.36 4.04 -5.68
N MET A 150 -3.76 2.94 -5.24
CA MET A 150 -2.32 2.71 -5.33
C MET A 150 -2.05 1.61 -6.35
N VAL A 151 -1.32 1.92 -7.43
CA VAL A 151 -1.05 0.98 -8.53
C VAL A 151 0.44 0.80 -8.72
N TYR A 152 0.89 -0.45 -8.82
CA TYR A 152 2.28 -0.78 -9.08
C TYR A 152 2.55 -0.83 -10.60
N ARG A 153 3.39 0.08 -11.09
CA ARG A 153 3.81 0.16 -12.50
C ARG A 153 5.31 0.46 -12.61
N PRO A 154 6.18 -0.56 -12.43
CA PRO A 154 7.62 -0.38 -12.49
C PRO A 154 8.11 -0.15 -13.92
N ALA A 155 9.14 0.68 -14.09
CA ALA A 155 9.74 0.98 -15.39
C ALA A 155 10.41 -0.24 -16.04
N SER A 156 10.85 -1.22 -15.22
CA SER A 156 11.50 -2.45 -15.67
C SER A 156 10.61 -3.32 -16.58
N VAL A 157 9.29 -3.33 -16.36
CA VAL A 157 8.34 -4.07 -17.20
C VAL A 157 8.29 -3.49 -18.62
N LEU A 158 8.33 -2.16 -18.74
CA LEU A 158 8.38 -1.48 -20.03
C LEU A 158 9.70 -1.76 -20.76
N ALA A 159 10.82 -1.68 -20.03
CA ALA A 159 12.14 -1.99 -20.58
C ALA A 159 12.25 -3.47 -21.04
N GLY A 160 11.78 -4.40 -20.22
CA GLY A 160 11.75 -5.83 -20.55
C GLY A 160 10.90 -6.10 -21.80
N GLY A 161 9.71 -5.50 -21.91
CA GLY A 161 8.86 -5.61 -23.10
C GLY A 161 9.55 -5.10 -24.36
N ALA A 162 10.26 -3.97 -24.29
CA ALA A 162 11.03 -3.44 -25.41
C ALA A 162 12.17 -4.39 -25.83
N ILE A 163 12.92 -4.93 -24.86
CA ILE A 163 14.02 -5.87 -25.12
C ILE A 163 13.47 -7.16 -25.78
N SER A 164 12.37 -7.71 -25.27
CA SER A 164 11.72 -8.89 -25.86
C SER A 164 11.26 -8.63 -27.29
N LEU A 165 10.68 -7.47 -27.57
CA LEU A 165 10.25 -7.09 -28.92
C LEU A 165 11.45 -6.99 -29.89
N VAL A 166 12.53 -6.32 -29.48
CA VAL A 166 13.75 -6.22 -30.29
C VAL A 166 14.33 -7.60 -30.56
N THR A 167 14.40 -8.46 -29.54
CA THR A 167 14.93 -9.82 -29.67
C THR A 167 14.09 -10.65 -30.64
N LEU A 168 12.76 -10.56 -30.55
CA LEU A 168 11.84 -11.25 -31.45
C LEU A 168 12.01 -10.79 -32.90
N LEU A 169 12.14 -9.48 -33.14
CA LEU A 169 12.35 -8.94 -34.48
C LEU A 169 13.68 -9.38 -35.07
N LEU A 170 14.77 -9.39 -34.28
CA LEU A 170 16.07 -9.91 -34.71
C LEU A 170 16.02 -11.40 -35.02
N PHE A 171 15.33 -12.18 -34.19
CA PHE A 171 15.17 -13.62 -34.39
C PHE A 171 14.40 -13.93 -35.68
N LEU A 172 13.26 -13.27 -35.89
CA LEU A 172 12.46 -13.42 -37.12
C LEU A 172 13.23 -12.93 -38.36
N GLY A 173 13.94 -11.81 -38.25
CA GLY A 173 14.81 -11.30 -39.32
C GLY A 173 15.92 -12.29 -39.69
N GLY A 174 16.52 -12.95 -38.70
CA GLY A 174 17.52 -14.00 -38.89
C GLY A 174 16.96 -15.27 -39.56
N ILE A 175 15.73 -15.66 -39.21
CA ILE A 175 15.05 -16.80 -39.88
C ILE A 175 14.76 -16.45 -41.34
N VAL A 176 14.19 -15.27 -41.61
CA VAL A 176 13.85 -14.83 -42.96
C VAL A 176 15.10 -14.75 -43.83
N SER A 177 16.18 -14.14 -43.34
CA SER A 177 17.44 -14.04 -44.08
C SER A 177 18.02 -15.42 -44.40
N THR A 178 17.99 -16.35 -43.44
CA THR A 178 18.44 -17.73 -43.64
C THR A 178 17.58 -18.49 -44.66
N CYS A 179 16.25 -18.31 -44.61
CA CYS A 179 15.33 -18.91 -45.57
C CYS A 179 15.54 -18.38 -47.00
N LEU A 180 15.74 -17.06 -47.15
CA LEU A 180 16.03 -16.44 -48.45
C LEU A 180 17.38 -16.92 -49.02
N TRP A 181 18.41 -17.00 -48.18
CA TRP A 181 19.72 -17.52 -48.59
C TRP A 181 19.67 -18.99 -49.03
N ARG A 182 18.92 -19.82 -48.32
CA ARG A 182 18.73 -21.25 -48.68
C ARG A 182 17.91 -21.45 -49.95
N ARG A 183 17.00 -20.53 -50.30
CA ARG A 183 16.26 -20.57 -51.57
C ARG A 183 17.13 -20.17 -52.75
N GLY A 184 18.01 -19.17 -52.59
CA GLY A 184 18.93 -18.74 -53.66
C GLY A 184 20.03 -19.75 -54.01
N LYS A 185 20.40 -20.64 -53.09
CA LYS A 185 21.38 -21.72 -53.35
C LYS A 185 20.83 -22.96 -54.05
N ARG A 186 19.52 -23.02 -54.29
CA ARG A 186 18.83 -24.21 -54.84
C ARG A 186 18.41 -24.07 -56.31
N VAL A 187 18.88 -23.02 -56.98
CA VAL A 187 18.72 -22.73 -58.42
C VAL A 187 20.11 -22.77 -59.04
#